data_AF-A0A6N8FAA6-F1
#
_entry.id   AF-A0A6N8FAA6-F1
#
_cell.length_a   1.000
_cell.length_b   1.000
_cell.length_c   1.000
_cell.angle_alpha   90.00
_cell.angle_beta   90.00
_cell.angle_gamma   90.00
#
_symmetry.space_group_name_H-M   'P 1'
#
loop_
_entity.id
_entity.type
_entity.pdbx_description
1 polymer ?
#
loop_
_entity_poly.entity_id
_entity_poly.type
_entity_poly.pdbx_seq_one_letter_code
_entity_poly.pdbx_strand_id
1 'polypeptide(L)'
;MKNTFCVDDLIMNFEGLPEVMLIDALESYCSEAQVYITELRSADLETSVRHAHSVKTMSKMVGARFMATICEEFEKTEGSGKVKKEHILAHWPEVKIEIETYVASLKY
;
A
#
# COMPACT_ATOMS: atom_id res chain seq x y z
N MET A 1 -6.12 -1.77 -18.32
CA MET A 1 -5.74 -0.57 -17.54
C MET A 1 -4.30 -0.75 -17.10
N LYS A 2 -3.44 0.26 -17.24
CA LYS A 2 -2.13 0.23 -16.60
C LYS A 2 -2.39 0.31 -15.09
N ASN A 3 -2.12 -0.76 -14.35
CA ASN A 3 -2.11 -0.73 -12.88
C ASN A 3 -0.87 0.05 -12.47
N THR A 4 -0.98 1.38 -12.47
CA THR A 4 0.05 2.30 -11.96
C THR A 4 -0.55 3.03 -10.77
N PHE A 5 0.28 3.33 -9.78
CA PHE A 5 -0.14 4.14 -8.65
C PHE A 5 -0.58 5.55 -9.12
N CYS A 6 -1.56 6.14 -8.44
CA CYS A 6 -2.09 7.46 -8.70
C CYS A 6 -2.56 8.11 -7.39
N VAL A 7 -2.04 9.30 -7.05
CA VAL A 7 -2.43 10.03 -5.84
C VAL A 7 -3.92 10.40 -5.82
N ASP A 8 -4.54 10.66 -6.98
CA ASP A 8 -5.97 11.00 -7.07
C ASP A 8 -6.87 9.89 -6.49
N ASP A 9 -6.44 8.62 -6.58
CA ASP A 9 -7.17 7.50 -5.99
C ASP A 9 -7.22 7.58 -4.45
N LEU A 10 -6.21 8.20 -3.83
CA LEU A 10 -6.18 8.43 -2.38
C LEU A 10 -7.22 9.49 -2.00
N ILE A 11 -7.25 10.60 -2.74
CA ILE A 11 -8.13 11.74 -2.47
C ILE A 11 -9.60 11.32 -2.49
N MET A 12 -9.99 10.46 -3.45
CA MET A 12 -11.37 9.97 -3.56
C MET A 12 -11.89 9.28 -2.30
N ASN A 13 -11.02 8.61 -1.53
CA ASN A 13 -11.42 7.93 -0.30
C ASN A 13 -11.69 8.89 0.87
N PHE A 14 -11.25 10.14 0.77
CA PHE A 14 -11.38 11.14 1.84
C PHE A 14 -12.13 12.40 1.37
N GLU A 15 -12.85 12.32 0.24
CA GLU A 15 -13.64 13.44 -0.28
C GLU A 15 -14.65 13.92 0.78
N GLY A 16 -14.65 15.24 1.03
CA GLY A 16 -15.52 15.87 2.02
C GLY A 16 -15.07 15.73 3.48
N LEU A 17 -13.94 15.06 3.75
CA LEU A 17 -13.32 15.03 5.08
C LEU A 17 -12.29 16.17 5.25
N PRO A 18 -12.01 16.61 6.49
CA PRO A 18 -10.93 17.54 6.76
C PRO A 18 -9.57 17.01 6.24
N GLU A 19 -8.78 17.88 5.63
CA GLU A 19 -7.47 17.53 5.06
C GLU A 19 -6.52 16.87 6.09
N VAL A 20 -6.58 17.29 7.35
CA VAL A 20 -5.82 16.67 8.45
C VAL A 20 -6.12 15.18 8.62
N MET A 21 -7.36 14.74 8.36
CA MET A 21 -7.71 13.31 8.45
C MET A 21 -7.08 12.51 7.30
N LEU A 22 -6.99 13.08 6.10
CA LEU A 22 -6.30 12.48 4.97
C LEU A 22 -4.80 12.35 5.28
N ILE A 23 -4.18 13.41 5.79
CA ILE A 23 -2.77 13.43 6.21
C ILE A 23 -2.52 12.32 7.25
N ASP A 24 -3.28 12.32 8.34
CA ASP A 24 -3.09 11.35 9.43
C ASP A 24 -3.27 9.90 8.95
N ALA A 25 -4.24 9.65 8.07
CA ALA A 25 -4.49 8.32 7.51
C ALA A 25 -3.35 7.86 6.59
N LEU A 26 -2.82 8.75 5.75
CA LEU A 26 -1.70 8.45 4.85
C LEU A 26 -0.39 8.24 5.62
N GLU A 27 -0.11 9.05 6.64
CA GLU A 27 1.07 8.87 7.50
C GLU A 27 0.99 7.55 8.30
N SER A 28 -0.19 7.24 8.85
CA SER A 28 -0.43 5.97 9.55
C SER A 28 -0.26 4.79 8.60
N TYR A 29 -0.82 4.86 7.39
CA TYR A 29 -0.63 3.84 6.37
C TYR A 29 0.85 3.62 6.03
N CYS A 30 1.61 4.68 5.77
CA CYS A 30 3.03 4.58 5.46
C CYS A 30 3.84 3.94 6.60
N SER A 31 3.53 4.31 7.85
CA SER A 31 4.18 3.76 9.04
C SER A 31 3.85 2.28 9.24
N GLU A 32 2.57 1.92 9.24
CA GLU A 32 2.11 0.56 9.53
C GLU A 32 2.44 -0.43 8.41
N ALA A 33 2.22 -0.04 7.15
CA ALA A 33 2.57 -0.88 6.01
C ALA A 33 4.09 -1.10 5.91
N GLN A 34 4.91 -0.11 6.28
CA GLN A 34 6.37 -0.30 6.32
C GLN A 34 6.79 -1.44 7.25
N VAL A 35 6.10 -1.64 8.38
CA VAL A 35 6.39 -2.75 9.30
C VAL A 35 6.19 -4.08 8.58
N TYR A 36 5.00 -4.31 8.01
CA TYR A 36 4.71 -5.56 7.29
C TYR A 36 5.57 -5.77 6.05
N ILE A 37 5.89 -4.70 5.31
CA ILE A 37 6.80 -4.77 4.16
C ILE A 37 8.21 -5.18 4.58
N THR A 38 8.66 -4.71 5.75
CA THR A 38 9.98 -5.08 6.29
C THR A 38 10.00 -6.55 6.67
N GLU A 39 8.96 -7.02 7.38
CA GLU A 39 8.81 -8.42 7.79
C GLU A 39 8.66 -9.38 6.59
N LEU A 40 7.99 -8.93 5.52
CA LEU A 40 7.78 -9.69 4.29
C LEU A 40 9.10 -10.14 3.61
N ARG A 41 10.20 -9.40 3.78
CA ARG A 41 11.50 -9.71 3.17
C ARG A 41 12.01 -11.10 3.56
N SER A 42 11.92 -11.43 4.84
CA SER A 42 12.42 -12.70 5.40
C SER A 42 11.32 -13.72 5.70
N ALA A 43 10.05 -13.36 5.57
CA ALA A 43 8.93 -14.24 5.84
C ALA A 43 8.90 -15.48 4.94
N ASP A 44 8.46 -16.60 5.53
CA ASP A 44 8.00 -17.79 4.79
C ASP A 44 6.71 -17.50 4.01
N LEU A 45 6.21 -18.49 3.26
CA LEU A 45 5.06 -18.30 2.38
C LEU A 45 3.79 -17.94 3.15
N GLU A 46 3.48 -18.67 4.22
CA GLU A 46 2.28 -18.46 5.03
C GLU A 46 2.28 -17.07 5.68
N THR A 47 3.41 -16.70 6.29
CA THR A 47 3.62 -15.40 6.91
C THR A 47 3.59 -14.29 5.86
N SER A 48 4.15 -14.54 4.67
CA SER A 48 4.09 -13.58 3.56
C SER A 48 2.67 -13.30 3.11
N VAL A 49 1.83 -14.32 2.98
CA VAL A 49 0.40 -14.17 2.59
C VAL A 49 -0.35 -13.37 3.65
N ARG A 50 -0.09 -13.61 4.94
CA ARG A 50 -0.67 -12.82 6.03
C ARG A 50 -0.24 -11.35 6.01
N HIS A 51 1.04 -11.07 5.80
CA HIS A 51 1.52 -9.69 5.70
C HIS A 51 0.96 -8.98 4.47
N ALA A 52 0.91 -9.65 3.32
CA ALA A 52 0.26 -9.13 2.13
C ALA A 52 -1.22 -8.82 2.38
N HIS A 53 -1.93 -9.65 3.14
CA HIS A 53 -3.31 -9.40 3.57
C HIS A 53 -3.48 -8.12 4.38
N SER A 54 -2.61 -7.90 5.36
CA SER A 54 -2.63 -6.66 6.14
C SER A 54 -2.36 -5.45 5.24
N VAL A 55 -1.31 -5.50 4.41
CA VAL A 55 -0.97 -4.40 3.49
C VAL A 55 -2.09 -4.12 2.50
N LYS A 56 -2.73 -5.15 1.94
CA LYS A 56 -3.91 -5.01 1.07
C LYS A 56 -5.04 -4.26 1.76
N THR A 57 -5.38 -4.68 2.99
CA THR A 57 -6.52 -4.12 3.72
C THR A 57 -6.31 -2.64 3.99
N MET A 58 -5.12 -2.26 4.49
CA MET A 58 -4.80 -0.86 4.72
C MET A 58 -4.73 -0.06 3.41
N SER A 59 -4.19 -0.66 2.34
CA SER A 59 -4.14 -0.02 1.02
C SER A 59 -5.54 0.27 0.47
N LYS A 60 -6.52 -0.60 0.71
CA LYS A 60 -7.92 -0.35 0.34
C LYS A 60 -8.54 0.79 1.14
N MET A 61 -8.20 0.92 2.42
CA MET A 61 -8.71 2.00 3.27
C MET A 61 -8.25 3.38 2.78
N VAL A 62 -6.97 3.51 2.42
CA VAL A 62 -6.43 4.81 1.98
C VAL A 62 -6.55 5.06 0.48
N GLY A 63 -7.03 4.10 -0.31
CA GLY A 63 -7.19 4.27 -1.75
C GLY A 63 -5.93 3.95 -2.56
N ALA A 64 -4.90 3.34 -1.97
CA ALA A 64 -3.69 2.88 -2.65
C ALA A 64 -3.96 1.62 -3.50
N ARG A 65 -4.80 1.76 -4.53
CA ARG A 65 -5.38 0.67 -5.35
C ARG A 65 -4.33 -0.23 -5.98
N PHE A 66 -3.22 0.36 -6.42
CA PHE A 66 -2.11 -0.37 -6.99
C PHE A 66 -1.51 -1.38 -5.99
N MET A 67 -1.16 -0.94 -4.78
CA MET A 67 -0.65 -1.83 -3.73
C MET A 67 -1.71 -2.86 -3.32
N ALA A 68 -2.97 -2.44 -3.18
CA ALA A 68 -4.06 -3.36 -2.87
C ALA A 68 -4.17 -4.48 -3.91
N THR A 69 -3.98 -4.17 -5.20
CA THR A 69 -4.09 -5.14 -6.29
C THR A 69 -2.90 -6.10 -6.31
N ILE A 70 -1.67 -5.62 -6.15
CA ILE A 70 -0.49 -6.49 -6.10
C ILE A 70 -0.60 -7.46 -4.91
N CYS A 71 -0.96 -6.97 -3.73
CA CYS A 71 -1.15 -7.82 -2.56
C CYS A 71 -2.30 -8.82 -2.76
N GLU A 72 -3.40 -8.42 -3.39
CA GLU A 72 -4.52 -9.31 -3.69
C GLU A 72 -4.15 -10.41 -4.71
N GLU A 73 -3.37 -10.10 -5.74
CA GLU A 73 -2.89 -11.10 -6.71
C GLU A 73 -1.91 -12.09 -6.08
N PHE A 74 -1.03 -11.61 -5.20
CA PHE A 74 -0.15 -12.46 -4.41
C PHE A 74 -0.96 -13.41 -3.51
N GLU A 75 -1.92 -12.90 -2.73
CA GLU A 75 -2.77 -13.72 -1.85
C GLU A 75 -3.61 -14.75 -2.61
N LYS A 76 -4.24 -14.37 -3.72
CA LYS A 76 -5.13 -15.25 -4.51
C LYS A 76 -4.46 -16.53 -5.00
N THR A 77 -3.15 -16.46 -5.18
CA THR A 77 -2.36 -17.59 -5.66
C THR A 77 -1.53 -18.22 -4.55
N GLU A 78 -1.76 -17.83 -3.30
CA GLU A 78 -0.95 -18.21 -2.13
C GLU A 78 0.56 -18.01 -2.41
N GLY A 79 0.90 -16.94 -3.13
CA GLY A 79 2.27 -16.62 -3.55
C GLY A 79 2.90 -17.54 -4.61
N SER A 80 2.14 -18.49 -5.17
CA SER A 80 2.58 -19.40 -6.23
C SER A 80 2.33 -18.89 -7.65
N GLY A 81 1.67 -17.73 -7.78
CA GLY A 81 1.30 -17.11 -9.05
C GLY A 81 2.41 -16.30 -9.72
N LYS A 82 2.00 -15.48 -10.71
CA LYS A 82 2.93 -14.58 -11.42
C LYS A 82 3.45 -13.47 -10.51
N VAL A 83 2.59 -12.95 -9.63
CA VAL A 83 2.97 -11.99 -8.61
C VAL A 83 3.60 -12.74 -7.45
N LYS A 84 4.88 -12.49 -7.24
CA LYS A 84 5.65 -12.97 -6.09
C LYS A 84 5.81 -11.85 -5.06
N LYS A 85 6.19 -12.19 -3.82
CA LYS A 85 6.42 -11.20 -2.76
C LYS A 85 7.43 -10.12 -3.15
N GLU A 86 8.40 -10.45 -4.01
CA GLU A 86 9.38 -9.50 -4.52
C GLU A 86 8.74 -8.34 -5.30
N HIS A 87 7.56 -8.55 -5.91
CA HIS A 87 6.83 -7.47 -6.59
C HIS A 87 6.28 -6.46 -5.59
N ILE A 88 5.73 -6.92 -4.46
CA ILE A 88 5.27 -6.06 -3.37
C ILE A 88 6.46 -5.25 -2.83
N LEU A 89 7.59 -5.92 -2.57
CA LEU A 89 8.81 -5.30 -2.05
C LEU A 89 9.42 -4.28 -3.02
N ALA A 90 9.37 -4.53 -4.32
CA ALA A 90 9.95 -3.68 -5.34
C ALA A 90 9.16 -2.38 -5.53
N HIS A 91 7.83 -2.42 -5.44
CA HIS A 91 6.98 -1.26 -5.70
C HIS A 91 6.70 -0.40 -4.45
N TRP A 92 6.85 -0.97 -3.25
CA TRP A 92 6.60 -0.23 -2.00
C TRP A 92 7.38 1.11 -1.89
N PRO A 93 8.69 1.17 -2.19
CA PRO A 93 9.43 2.42 -2.05
C PRO A 93 8.88 3.56 -2.91
N GLU A 94 8.47 3.25 -4.15
CA GLU A 94 7.91 4.24 -5.08
C GLU A 94 6.58 4.78 -4.56
N VAL A 95 5.67 3.89 -4.16
CA VAL A 95 4.36 4.27 -3.60
C VAL A 95 4.53 5.10 -2.32
N LYS A 96 5.42 4.67 -1.42
CA LYS A 96 5.68 5.38 -0.18
C LYS A 96 6.19 6.80 -0.44
N ILE A 97 7.18 6.95 -1.33
CA ILE A 97 7.75 8.27 -1.67
C ILE A 97 6.67 9.18 -2.25
N GLU A 98 5.81 8.67 -3.12
CA GLU A 98 4.76 9.48 -3.75
C GLU A 98 3.72 9.96 -2.73
N ILE A 99 3.32 9.08 -1.79
CA ILE A 99 2.44 9.44 -0.68
C ILE A 99 3.09 10.47 0.25
N GLU A 100 4.33 10.24 0.67
CA GLU A 100 5.06 11.16 1.57
C GLU A 100 5.27 12.53 0.91
N THR A 101 5.53 12.55 -0.39
CA THR A 101 5.67 13.80 -1.18
C THR A 101 4.33 14.54 -1.25
N TYR A 102 3.24 13.82 -1.49
CA TYR A 102 1.90 14.41 -1.50
C TYR A 102 1.53 14.97 -0.12
N VAL A 103 1.72 14.20 0.96
CA VAL A 103 1.49 14.66 2.33
C VAL A 103 2.32 15.89 2.65
N ALA A 104 3.59 15.92 2.25
CA ALA A 104 4.43 17.10 2.43
C ALA A 104 3.85 18.33 1.71
N SER A 105 3.32 18.15 0.49
CA SER A 105 2.71 19.25 -0.28
C SER A 105 1.42 19.83 0.32
N LEU A 106 0.73 19.09 1.19
CA LEU A 106 -0.45 19.58 1.91
C LEU A 106 -0.09 20.38 3.17
N LYS A 107 1.10 20.15 3.74
CA LYS A 107 1.55 20.80 4.99
C LYS A 107 2.18 22.19 4.77
N TYR A 108 2.45 22.59 3.52
CA TYR A 108 3.11 23.84 3.14
C TYR A 108 2.26 24.64 2.14
#